data_AF-A0A923KXG6-F1
#
_entry.id   AF-A0A923KXG6-F1
#
_cell.length_a   1.000
_cell.length_b   1.000
_cell.length_c   1.000
_cell.angle_alpha   90.00
_cell.angle_beta   90.00
_cell.angle_gamma   90.00
#
_symmetry.space_group_name_H-M   'P 1'
#
loop_
_entity.id
_entity.type
_entity.pdbx_description
1 polymer ?
#
loop_
_entity_poly.entity_id
_entity_poly.type
_entity_poly.pdbx_seq_one_letter_code
_entity_poly.pdbx_strand_id
1 'polypeptide(L)'
;MEIIISVLGAISAVIVAVIGAVLSNKNSNMLQLRKLKEEHYISYIESLHNLAANNSSRDAISKYTYHRDKLLIVGSEKVVKSILQYENEAVGKETNLHDEFLTNVVKAIRQDLKIKDKNFPQIYLKK
;
A
#
# COMPACT_ATOMS: atom_id res chain seq x y z
N MET A 1 -11.81 -52.47 -16.34
CA MET A 1 -11.85 -51.09 -16.88
C MET A 1 -12.37 -50.09 -15.85
N GLU A 2 -13.48 -50.37 -15.16
CA GLU A 2 -14.09 -49.47 -14.17
C GLU A 2 -13.15 -49.06 -13.01
N ILE A 3 -12.39 -50.00 -12.46
CA ILE A 3 -11.42 -49.72 -11.37
C ILE A 3 -10.35 -48.72 -11.84
N ILE A 4 -9.83 -48.87 -13.06
CA ILE A 4 -8.81 -47.97 -13.61
C ILE A 4 -9.38 -46.55 -13.79
N ILE A 5 -10.60 -46.43 -14.28
CA ILE A 5 -11.29 -45.15 -14.44
C ILE A 5 -11.53 -44.48 -13.09
N SER A 6 -11.97 -45.24 -12.09
CA SER A 6 -12.18 -44.76 -10.71
C SER A 6 -10.87 -44.26 -10.07
N VAL A 7 -9.77 -45.01 -10.24
CA VAL A 7 -8.45 -44.62 -9.74
C VAL A 7 -7.94 -43.35 -10.44
N LEU A 8 -8.10 -43.24 -11.76
CA LEU A 8 -7.75 -42.02 -12.50
C LEU A 8 -8.58 -40.81 -12.06
N GLY A 9 -9.87 -41.02 -11.80
CA GLY A 9 -10.76 -39.99 -11.26
C GLY A 9 -10.33 -39.53 -9.87
N ALA A 10 -10.00 -40.46 -8.98
CA ALA A 10 -9.51 -40.16 -7.63
C ALA A 10 -8.18 -39.39 -7.66
N ILE A 11 -7.22 -39.81 -8.48
CA ILE A 11 -5.93 -39.10 -8.64
C ILE A 11 -6.17 -37.68 -9.18
N SER A 12 -7.03 -37.52 -10.18
CA SER A 12 -7.37 -36.21 -10.76
C SER A 12 -8.00 -35.28 -9.72
N ALA A 13 -8.94 -35.79 -8.91
CA ALA A 13 -9.57 -35.03 -7.84
C ALA A 13 -8.57 -34.57 -6.77
N VAL A 14 -7.63 -35.44 -6.38
CA VAL A 14 -6.55 -35.10 -5.43
C VAL A 14 -5.66 -34.00 -6.01
N ILE A 15 -5.25 -34.11 -7.27
CA ILE A 15 -4.40 -33.09 -7.93
C ILE A 15 -5.11 -31.73 -7.96
N VAL A 16 -6.39 -31.71 -8.38
CA VAL A 16 -7.18 -30.46 -8.43
C VAL A 16 -7.34 -29.85 -7.03
N ALA A 17 -7.61 -30.66 -6.01
CA ALA A 17 -7.74 -30.19 -4.64
C ALA A 17 -6.44 -29.56 -4.11
N VAL A 18 -5.28 -30.20 -4.37
CA VAL A 18 -3.98 -29.68 -3.95
C VAL A 18 -3.65 -28.37 -4.67
N ILE A 19 -3.85 -28.31 -5.99
CA ILE A 19 -3.64 -27.09 -6.77
C ILE A 19 -4.54 -25.96 -6.25
N GLY A 20 -5.84 -26.24 -6.07
CA GLY A 20 -6.81 -25.29 -5.56
C GLY A 20 -6.43 -24.73 -4.19
N ALA A 21 -6.00 -25.60 -3.26
CA ALA A 21 -5.56 -25.19 -1.94
C ALA A 21 -4.31 -24.28 -1.99
N VAL A 22 -3.31 -24.62 -2.81
CA VAL A 22 -2.09 -23.81 -2.96
C VAL A 22 -2.39 -22.44 -3.55
N LEU A 23 -3.21 -22.36 -4.60
CA LEU A 23 -3.63 -21.09 -5.21
C LEU A 23 -4.44 -20.24 -4.23
N SER A 24 -5.38 -20.85 -3.51
CA SER A 24 -6.20 -20.15 -2.51
C SER A 24 -5.34 -19.56 -1.39
N ASN A 25 -4.40 -20.34 -0.84
CA ASN A 25 -3.51 -19.86 0.22
C ASN A 25 -2.61 -18.71 -0.25
N LYS A 26 -2.02 -18.83 -1.45
CA LYS A 26 -1.22 -17.74 -2.04
C LYS A 26 -2.03 -16.46 -2.21
N ASN A 27 -3.27 -16.56 -2.71
CA ASN A 27 -4.13 -15.41 -2.91
C ASN A 27 -4.57 -14.78 -1.56
N SER A 28 -4.86 -15.61 -0.56
CA SER A 28 -5.20 -15.16 0.79
C SER A 28 -4.06 -14.35 1.43
N ASN A 29 -2.83 -14.87 1.41
CA ASN A 29 -1.66 -14.17 1.96
C ASN A 29 -1.40 -12.84 1.24
N MET A 30 -1.53 -12.82 -0.08
CA MET A 30 -1.38 -11.59 -0.87
C MET A 30 -2.47 -10.56 -0.51
N LEU A 31 -3.70 -10.99 -0.29
CA LEU A 31 -4.80 -10.11 0.10
C LEU A 31 -4.64 -9.58 1.53
N GLN A 32 -4.18 -10.41 2.46
CA GLN A 32 -3.85 -10.00 3.83
C GLN A 32 -2.72 -8.96 3.84
N LEU A 33 -1.65 -9.19 3.07
CA LEU A 33 -0.57 -8.22 2.94
C LEU A 33 -1.06 -6.88 2.36
N ARG A 34 -1.93 -6.91 1.35
CA ARG A 34 -2.52 -5.69 0.79
C ARG A 34 -3.36 -4.93 1.81
N LYS A 35 -4.18 -5.63 2.60
CA LYS A 35 -4.98 -5.02 3.67
C LYS A 35 -4.09 -4.37 4.74
N LEU A 36 -3.03 -5.07 5.17
CA LEU A 36 -2.06 -4.53 6.13
C LEU A 36 -1.38 -3.27 5.60
N LYS A 37 -0.95 -3.30 4.33
CA LYS A 37 -0.38 -2.13 3.66
C LYS A 37 -1.36 -0.96 3.57
N GLU A 38 -2.60 -1.25 3.17
CA GLU A 38 -3.67 -0.25 3.06
C GLU A 38 -3.91 0.45 4.39
N GLU A 39 -4.00 -0.28 5.49
CA GLU A 39 -4.13 0.27 6.85
C GLU A 39 -2.98 1.23 7.17
N HIS A 40 -1.73 0.80 6.97
CA HIS A 40 -0.56 1.65 7.21
C HIS A 40 -0.51 2.88 6.31
N TYR A 41 -0.91 2.76 5.04
CA TYR A 41 -0.98 3.89 4.12
C TYR A 41 -2.06 4.89 4.53
N ILE A 42 -3.23 4.43 4.98
CA ILE A 42 -4.30 5.30 5.49
C ILE A 42 -3.79 6.08 6.71
N SER A 43 -3.19 5.39 7.70
CA SER A 43 -2.66 6.06 8.89
C SER A 43 -1.55 7.06 8.58
N TYR A 44 -0.71 6.78 7.57
CA TYR A 44 0.29 7.74 7.11
C TYR A 44 -0.35 8.99 6.52
N ILE A 45 -1.32 8.86 5.60
CA ILE A 45 -1.99 10.02 4.99
C ILE A 45 -2.75 10.83 6.04
N GLU A 46 -3.43 10.15 6.97
CA GLU A 46 -4.11 10.81 8.09
C GLU A 46 -3.15 11.60 8.96
N SER A 47 -2.04 10.99 9.39
CA SER A 47 -1.04 11.66 10.23
C SER A 47 -0.29 12.76 9.50
N LEU A 48 -0.04 12.63 8.20
CA LEU A 48 0.53 13.69 7.36
C LEU A 48 -0.42 14.89 7.26
N HIS A 49 -1.71 14.65 7.03
CA HIS A 49 -2.71 15.70 7.01
C HIS A 49 -2.82 16.40 8.37
N ASN A 50 -2.84 15.62 9.45
CA ASN A 50 -2.86 16.16 10.81
C ASN A 50 -1.60 16.96 11.13
N LEU A 51 -0.43 16.52 10.67
CA LEU A 51 0.82 17.28 10.82
C LEU A 51 0.75 18.61 10.07
N ALA A 52 0.20 18.63 8.85
CA ALA A 52 0.05 19.86 8.08
C ALA A 52 -0.91 20.86 8.74
N ALA A 53 -1.98 20.38 9.37
CA ALA A 53 -2.93 21.22 10.10
C ALA A 53 -2.41 21.67 11.49
N ASN A 54 -1.67 20.80 12.18
CA ASN A 54 -1.25 20.98 13.58
C ASN A 54 0.28 20.89 13.74
N ASN A 55 1.03 21.61 12.90
CA ASN A 55 2.49 21.46 12.78
C ASN A 55 3.30 21.85 14.03
N SER A 56 2.69 22.53 15.01
CA SER A 56 3.29 22.85 16.31
C SER A 56 2.99 21.81 17.40
N SER A 57 2.10 20.84 17.14
CA SER A 57 1.72 19.81 18.09
C SER A 57 2.75 18.69 18.12
N ARG A 58 3.35 18.45 19.30
CA ARG A 58 4.25 17.31 19.52
C ARG A 58 3.57 15.97 19.24
N ASP A 59 2.27 15.86 19.52
CA ASP A 59 1.49 14.64 19.21
C ASP A 59 1.39 14.40 17.70
N ALA A 60 1.12 15.45 16.91
CA ALA A 60 1.04 15.35 15.46
C ALA A 60 2.38 14.94 14.83
N ILE A 61 3.49 15.54 15.29
CA ILE A 61 4.85 15.20 14.87
C ILE A 61 5.18 13.74 15.22
N SER A 62 4.87 13.32 16.45
CA SER A 62 5.13 11.96 16.94
C SER A 62 4.36 10.91 16.13
N LYS A 63 3.06 11.13 15.90
CA LYS A 63 2.21 10.22 15.12
C LYS A 63 2.67 10.13 13.67
N TYR A 64 2.98 11.26 13.03
CA TYR A 64 3.52 11.26 11.68
C TYR A 64 4.81 10.44 11.60
N THR A 65 5.78 10.72 12.47
CA THR A 65 7.07 9.99 12.50
C THR A 65 6.84 8.48 12.66
N TYR A 66 5.97 8.08 13.59
CA TYR A 66 5.64 6.69 13.83
C TYR A 66 5.04 5.98 12.61
N HIS A 67 4.05 6.59 11.95
CA HIS A 67 3.40 5.98 10.78
C HIS A 67 4.32 6.00 9.55
N ARG A 68 5.08 7.07 9.39
CA ARG A 68 6.09 7.23 8.34
C ARG A 68 7.16 6.15 8.45
N ASP A 69 7.68 5.88 9.64
CA ASP A 69 8.72 4.86 9.83
C ASP A 69 8.21 3.44 9.58
N LYS A 70 6.94 3.15 9.89
CA LYS A 70 6.32 1.89 9.46
C LYS A 70 6.36 1.73 7.94
N LEU A 71 6.08 2.79 7.20
CA LEU A 71 6.09 2.74 5.73
C LEU A 71 7.47 2.49 5.14
N LEU A 72 8.55 2.82 5.84
CA LEU A 72 9.90 2.44 5.40
C LEU A 72 10.11 0.93 5.37
N ILE A 73 9.36 0.17 6.16
CA ILE A 73 9.46 -1.29 6.26
C ILE A 73 8.43 -1.96 5.35
N VAL A 74 7.17 -1.52 5.39
CA VAL A 74 6.06 -2.20 4.70
C VAL A 74 5.83 -1.67 3.28
N GLY A 75 6.26 -0.45 3.01
CA GLY A 75 6.06 0.21 1.73
C GLY A 75 6.91 -0.41 0.63
N SER A 76 6.43 -0.34 -0.61
CA SER A 76 7.32 -0.64 -1.75
C SER A 76 8.43 0.39 -1.86
N GLU A 77 9.55 0.01 -2.47
CA GLU A 77 10.67 0.92 -2.76
C GLU A 77 10.20 2.22 -3.44
N LYS A 78 9.25 2.12 -4.38
CA LYS A 78 8.69 3.28 -5.08
C LYS A 78 7.95 4.24 -4.15
N VAL A 79 7.19 3.70 -3.19
CA VAL A 79 6.47 4.49 -2.18
C VAL A 79 7.47 5.15 -1.23
N VAL A 80 8.46 4.41 -0.76
CA VAL A 80 9.48 4.96 0.13
C VAL A 80 10.25 6.10 -0.56
N LYS A 81 10.67 5.91 -1.81
CA LYS A 81 11.35 6.94 -2.60
C LYS A 81 10.49 8.19 -2.78
N SER A 82 9.20 8.06 -3.07
CA SER A 82 8.33 9.22 -3.25
C SER A 82 8.07 9.97 -1.94
N ILE A 83 7.95 9.26 -0.81
CA ILE A 83 7.84 9.87 0.52
C ILE A 83 9.10 10.68 0.83
N LEU A 84 10.28 10.09 0.68
CA LEU A 84 11.55 10.78 0.93
C LEU A 84 11.75 11.98 0.01
N GLN A 85 11.34 11.87 -1.26
CA GLN A 85 11.40 13.00 -2.19
C GLN A 85 10.47 14.13 -1.77
N TYR A 86 9.23 13.82 -1.38
CA TYR A 86 8.29 14.81 -0.86
C TYR A 86 8.82 15.49 0.41
N GLU A 87 9.34 14.72 1.36
CA GLU A 87 9.97 15.24 2.59
C GLU A 87 11.14 16.18 2.28
N ASN A 88 12.04 15.77 1.38
CA ASN A 88 13.23 16.54 1.05
C ASN A 88 12.92 17.79 0.22
N GLU A 89 11.97 17.75 -0.71
CA GLU A 89 11.76 18.83 -1.68
C GLU A 89 10.61 19.77 -1.31
N ALA A 90 9.63 19.32 -0.52
CA ALA A 90 8.41 20.07 -0.26
C ALA A 90 8.17 20.45 1.21
N VAL A 91 8.57 19.61 2.16
CA VAL A 91 8.25 19.87 3.58
C VAL A 91 9.10 21.02 4.12
N GLY A 92 8.44 22.06 4.64
CA GLY A 92 9.10 23.23 5.22
C GLY A 92 9.79 24.16 4.22
N LYS A 93 9.58 23.94 2.92
CA LYS A 93 10.16 24.74 1.83
C LYS A 93 9.05 25.47 1.07
N GLU A 94 9.32 26.72 0.67
CA GLU A 94 8.46 27.41 -0.29
C GLU A 94 8.71 26.83 -1.69
N THR A 95 7.84 25.92 -2.11
CA THR A 95 7.89 25.31 -3.44
C THR A 95 6.48 25.18 -4.03
N ASN A 96 6.37 25.44 -5.34
CA ASN A 96 5.13 25.22 -6.09
C ASN A 96 4.90 23.73 -6.42
N LEU A 97 5.89 22.87 -6.13
CA LEU A 97 5.85 21.44 -6.43
C LEU A 97 5.30 20.58 -5.28
N HIS A 98 4.90 21.20 -4.17
CA HIS A 98 4.40 20.48 -3.00
C HIS A 98 3.28 19.50 -3.34
N ASP A 99 2.25 19.99 -4.04
CA ASP A 99 1.08 19.20 -4.41
C ASP A 99 1.40 18.14 -5.47
N GLU A 100 2.39 18.40 -6.33
CA GLU A 100 2.88 17.42 -7.30
C GLU A 100 3.56 16.25 -6.58
N PHE A 101 4.48 16.53 -5.65
CA PHE A 101 5.16 15.49 -4.88
C PHE A 101 4.21 14.72 -3.97
N LEU A 102 3.25 15.40 -3.33
CA LEU A 102 2.18 14.75 -2.57
C LEU A 102 1.35 13.82 -3.46
N THR A 103 0.98 14.29 -4.65
CA THR A 103 0.26 13.49 -5.64
C THR A 103 1.07 12.26 -6.05
N ASN A 104 2.39 12.39 -6.21
CA ASN A 104 3.28 11.29 -6.55
C ASN A 104 3.38 10.24 -5.42
N VAL A 105 3.37 10.66 -4.16
CA VAL A 105 3.25 9.75 -3.00
C VAL A 105 1.97 8.92 -3.10
N VAL A 106 0.82 9.57 -3.28
CA VAL A 106 -0.47 8.87 -3.34
C VAL A 106 -0.58 7.97 -4.57
N LYS A 107 -0.07 8.40 -5.75
CA LYS A 107 0.01 7.53 -6.95
C LYS A 107 0.87 6.29 -6.68
N ALA A 108 2.01 6.44 -6.00
CA ALA A 108 2.86 5.30 -5.66
C ALA A 108 2.15 4.32 -4.71
N ILE A 109 1.45 4.83 -3.70
CA ILE A 109 0.65 4.01 -2.76
C ILE A 109 -0.41 3.22 -3.51
N ARG A 110 -1.19 3.89 -4.38
CA ARG A 110 -2.26 3.26 -5.17
C ARG A 110 -1.73 2.15 -6.06
N GLN A 111 -0.57 2.38 -6.69
CA GLN A 111 0.10 1.37 -7.52
C GLN A 111 0.57 0.16 -6.70
N ASP A 112 1.11 0.37 -5.51
CA ASP A 112 1.52 -0.73 -4.61
C ASP A 112 0.32 -1.56 -4.15
N LEU A 113 -0.81 -0.92 -3.88
CA LEU A 113 -2.10 -1.57 -3.58
C LEU A 113 -2.80 -2.19 -4.80
N LYS A 114 -2.20 -2.09 -6.00
CA LYS A 114 -2.76 -2.57 -7.28
C LYS A 114 -4.09 -1.91 -7.66
N ILE A 115 -4.30 -0.67 -7.23
CA ILE A 115 -5.43 0.16 -7.66
C ILE A 115 -5.10 0.72 -9.05
N LYS A 116 -6.00 0.53 -10.01
CA LYS A 116 -5.83 1.02 -11.38
C LYS A 116 -6.29 2.47 -11.49
N ASP A 117 -5.39 3.36 -11.87
CA ASP A 117 -5.67 4.76 -12.16
C ASP A 117 -5.61 5.01 -13.66
N LYS A 118 -6.63 5.67 -14.22
CA LYS A 118 -6.60 6.17 -15.60
C LYS A 118 -6.09 7.62 -15.64
N ASN A 119 -6.77 8.52 -14.94
CA ASN A 119 -6.41 9.93 -14.82
C ASN A 119 -6.55 10.34 -13.34
N PHE A 120 -5.54 10.03 -12.51
CA PHE A 120 -5.56 10.44 -11.11
C PHE A 120 -5.30 11.95 -11.00
N PRO A 121 -6.21 12.73 -10.39
CA PRO A 121 -6.09 14.18 -10.31
C PRO A 121 -4.92 14.59 -9.41
N GLN A 122 -4.51 15.85 -9.54
CA GLN A 122 -3.63 16.47 -8.55
C GLN A 122 -4.40 16.62 -7.24
N ILE A 123 -3.75 16.26 -6.15
CA ILE A 123 -4.27 16.38 -4.79
C ILE A 123 -3.49 17.45 -4.04
N TYR A 124 -4.13 18.00 -3.01
CA TYR A 124 -3.56 19.02 -2.15
C TYR A 124 -4.05 18.77 -0.72
N LEU A 125 -3.29 19.25 0.27
CA LEU A 125 -3.73 19.21 1.66
C LEU A 125 -4.70 20.37 1.90
N LYS A 126 -5.90 20.04 2.38
CA LYS A 126 -6.86 21.05 2.81
C LYS A 126 -6.40 21.66 4.15
N LYS A 127 -6.50 22.98 4.27
CA LYS A 127 -6.31 23.70 5.53
C LYS A 127 -7.58 23.67 6.36
#